data_AF-A0A9X2M4T6-F1
#
_entry.id   AF-A0A9X2M4T6-F1
#
_cell.length_a   1.000
_cell.length_b   1.000
_cell.length_c   1.000
_cell.angle_alpha   90.00
_cell.angle_beta   90.00
_cell.angle_gamma   90.00
#
_symmetry.space_group_name_H-M   'P 1'
#
loop_
_entity.id
_entity.type
_entity.pdbx_description
1 polymer ?
#
loop_
_entity_poly.entity_id
_entity_poly.type
_entity_poly.pdbx_seq_one_letter_code
_entity_poly.pdbx_strand_id
1 'polypeptide(L)'
;MSEPHGQEPEGWPCELSEEVDALLADLSLPGEVFGAIIAATVQIKETRGMVPGSTASAKWPQQRRMPLGRDGVLGVAEYVIVADPAIHRPHPHPAVLTRR
;
A
#
# COMPACT_ATOMS: atom_id res chain seq x y z
N MET A 1 5.44 15.62 -30.38
CA MET A 1 5.76 15.49 -28.95
C MET A 1 4.62 14.69 -28.34
N SER A 2 4.73 13.36 -28.36
CA SER A 2 3.69 12.49 -27.79
C SER A 2 4.09 12.20 -26.35
N GLU A 3 3.33 12.71 -25.39
CA GLU A 3 3.51 12.38 -23.98
C GLU A 3 3.23 10.88 -23.80
N PRO A 4 4.12 10.10 -23.15
CA PRO A 4 3.86 8.70 -22.92
C PRO A 4 2.81 8.58 -21.80
N HIS A 5 1.54 8.52 -22.18
CA HIS A 5 0.47 8.01 -21.32
C HIS A 5 0.67 6.50 -21.15
N GLY A 6 1.47 6.08 -20.17
CA GLY A 6 1.79 4.65 -20.05
C GLY A 6 2.47 4.20 -18.77
N GLN A 7 2.53 5.02 -17.73
CA GLN A 7 2.93 4.53 -16.42
C GLN A 7 1.68 4.53 -15.53
N GLU A 8 0.95 3.40 -15.56
CA GLU A 8 0.10 3.10 -14.41
C GLU A 8 0.99 3.22 -13.17
N PRO A 9 0.54 3.89 -12.11
CA PRO A 9 1.31 3.94 -10.89
C PRO A 9 1.47 2.49 -10.42
N GLU A 10 2.66 1.92 -10.63
CA GLU A 10 3.15 0.68 -10.01
C GLU A 10 3.30 0.92 -8.51
N GLY A 11 2.15 1.16 -7.88
CA GLY A 11 1.94 1.14 -6.45
C GLY A 11 1.65 -0.29 -6.08
N TRP A 12 2.35 -0.77 -5.07
CA TRP A 12 2.06 -2.01 -4.40
C TRP A 12 0.58 -2.02 -3.98
N PRO A 13 -0.18 -3.10 -4.24
CA PRO A 13 -1.55 -3.18 -3.74
C PRO A 13 -1.51 -3.01 -2.22
N CYS A 14 -2.29 -2.06 -1.70
CA CYS A 14 -2.44 -1.89 -0.26
C CYS A 14 -3.55 -2.83 0.19
N GLU A 15 -3.18 -3.86 0.92
CA GLU A 15 -4.12 -4.80 1.53
C GLU A 15 -4.39 -4.38 2.97
N LEU A 16 -5.65 -4.44 3.38
CA LEU A 16 -6.05 -4.19 4.75
C LEU A 16 -5.89 -5.47 5.57
N SER A 17 -5.52 -5.33 6.84
CA SER A 17 -5.61 -6.47 7.76
C SER A 17 -7.07 -6.78 8.05
N GLU A 18 -7.37 -8.02 8.46
CA GLU A 18 -8.74 -8.44 8.80
C GLU A 18 -9.35 -7.55 9.89
N GLU A 19 -8.54 -7.08 10.84
CA GLU A 19 -8.98 -6.18 11.91
C GLU A 19 -9.35 -4.79 11.37
N VAL A 20 -8.58 -4.26 10.41
CA VAL A 20 -8.89 -2.96 9.79
C VAL A 20 -10.12 -3.08 8.89
N ASP A 21 -10.27 -4.19 8.17
CA ASP A 21 -11.46 -4.45 7.35
C ASP A 21 -12.72 -4.55 8.23
N ALA A 22 -12.66 -5.31 9.33
CA ALA A 22 -13.75 -5.39 10.30
C ALA A 22 -14.07 -4.03 10.94
N LEU A 23 -13.04 -3.24 11.24
CA LEU A 23 -13.22 -1.88 11.79
C LEU A 23 -13.92 -0.95 10.80
N LEU A 24 -13.57 -1.01 9.51
CA LEU A 24 -14.20 -0.19 8.47
C LEU A 24 -15.64 -0.65 8.14
N ALA A 25 -15.98 -1.90 8.44
CA ALA A 25 -17.34 -2.41 8.34
C ALA A 25 -18.24 -1.99 9.53
N ASP A 26 -17.66 -1.50 10.63
CA ASP A 26 -18.41 -1.03 11.79
C ASP A 26 -19.03 0.36 11.55
N LEU A 27 -20.35 0.41 11.45
CA LEU A 27 -21.11 1.66 11.23
C LEU A 27 -21.07 2.61 12.43
N SER A 28 -20.63 2.15 13.60
CA SER A 28 -20.44 2.99 14.78
C SER A 28 -19.08 3.70 14.80
N LEU A 29 -18.18 3.38 13.87
CA LEU A 29 -16.87 4.02 13.75
C LEU A 29 -17.03 5.53 13.51
N PRO A 30 -16.38 6.39 14.31
CA PRO A 30 -16.39 7.83 14.05
C PRO A 30 -15.86 8.16 12.65
N GLY A 31 -16.59 9.00 11.92
CA GLY A 31 -16.25 9.33 10.52
C GLY A 31 -14.84 9.94 10.35
N GLU A 32 -14.32 10.61 11.38
CA GLU A 32 -12.94 11.12 11.39
C GLU A 32 -11.90 10.00 11.40
N VAL A 33 -12.15 8.91 12.13
CA VAL A 33 -11.26 7.74 12.20
C VAL A 33 -11.35 6.97 10.89
N PHE A 34 -12.56 6.75 10.38
CA PHE A 34 -12.77 6.15 9.06
C PHE A 34 -12.00 6.92 7.98
N GLY A 35 -12.21 8.23 7.91
CA GLY A 35 -11.54 9.09 6.93
C GLY A 35 -10.02 9.08 7.08
N ALA A 36 -9.50 9.07 8.31
CA ALA A 36 -8.07 9.00 8.57
C ALA A 36 -7.45 7.67 8.10
N ILE A 37 -8.14 6.54 8.30
CA ILE A 37 -7.69 5.23 7.82
C ILE A 37 -7.65 5.21 6.28
N ILE A 38 -8.72 5.67 5.62
CA ILE A 38 -8.76 5.72 4.14
C ILE A 38 -7.67 6.65 3.60
N ALA A 39 -7.49 7.83 4.19
CA ALA A 39 -6.44 8.76 3.80
C ALA A 39 -5.03 8.15 3.96
N ALA A 40 -4.78 7.45 5.07
CA ALA A 40 -3.53 6.72 5.28
C ALA A 40 -3.31 5.64 4.21
N THR A 41 -4.33 4.83 3.88
CA THR A 41 -4.26 3.81 2.83
C THR A 41 -3.91 4.41 1.47
N VAL A 42 -4.53 5.54 1.10
CA VAL A 42 -4.20 6.26 -0.14
C VAL A 42 -2.75 6.75 -0.11
N GLN A 43 -2.32 7.39 0.97
CA GLN A 43 -0.96 7.91 1.10
C GLN A 43 0.10 6.80 1.06
N ILE A 44 -0.17 5.66 1.72
CA ILE A 44 0.69 4.47 1.68
C ILE A 44 0.82 3.99 0.23
N LYS A 45 -0.28 3.91 -0.52
CA LYS A 45 -0.26 3.49 -1.93
C LYS A 45 0.53 4.47 -2.80
N GLU A 46 0.27 5.76 -2.70
CA GLU A 46 0.94 6.81 -3.49
C GLU A 46 2.45 6.86 -3.24
N THR A 47 2.86 6.65 -1.99
CA THR A 47 4.27 6.67 -1.58
C THR A 47 4.95 5.31 -1.70
N ARG A 48 4.25 4.28 -2.20
CA ARG A 48 4.74 2.89 -2.26
C ARG A 48 5.24 2.40 -0.89
N GLY A 49 4.51 2.77 0.16
CA GLY A 49 4.82 2.52 1.56
C GLY A 49 5.84 3.47 2.19
N MET A 50 6.49 4.35 1.43
CA MET A 50 7.50 5.28 1.94
C MET A 50 6.86 6.61 2.39
N VAL A 51 5.92 6.54 3.33
CA VAL A 51 5.18 7.71 3.79
C VAL A 51 6.10 8.71 4.50
N PRO A 52 6.14 10.00 4.12
CA PRO A 52 6.90 11.02 4.82
C PRO A 52 6.49 11.12 6.30
N GLY A 53 7.49 11.17 7.18
CA GLY A 53 7.26 11.20 8.64
C GLY A 53 6.93 9.84 9.26
N SER A 54 6.84 8.76 8.46
CA SER A 54 6.76 7.41 9.01
C SER A 54 8.08 7.00 9.66
N THR A 55 8.00 6.20 10.72
CA THR A 55 9.17 5.66 11.42
C THR A 55 9.26 4.16 11.17
N ALA A 56 10.44 3.68 10.75
CA ALA A 56 10.69 2.25 10.59
C ALA A 56 11.01 1.58 11.93
N SER A 57 10.60 0.33 12.11
CA SER A 57 10.98 -0.48 13.27
C SER A 57 12.46 -0.87 13.18
N ALA A 58 13.19 -0.72 14.29
CA ALA A 58 14.59 -1.14 14.36
C ALA A 58 14.76 -2.67 14.23
N LYS A 59 13.77 -3.45 14.67
CA LYS A 59 13.79 -4.92 14.61
C LYS A 59 13.31 -5.45 13.27
N TRP A 60 12.39 -4.74 12.62
CA TRP A 60 11.82 -5.13 11.35
C TRP A 60 11.72 -3.92 10.40
N PRO A 61 12.75 -3.63 9.60
CA PRO A 61 12.84 -2.40 8.80
C PRO A 61 11.70 -2.19 7.80
N GLN A 62 11.02 -3.26 7.41
CA GLN A 62 9.85 -3.24 6.51
C GLN A 62 8.59 -2.76 7.22
N GLN A 63 8.49 -2.94 8.55
CA GLN A 63 7.39 -2.42 9.35
C GLN A 63 7.60 -0.94 9.62
N ARG A 64 6.57 -0.15 9.34
CA ARG A 64 6.53 1.28 9.55
C ARG A 64 5.34 1.69 10.40
N ARG A 65 5.47 2.85 11.04
CA ARG A 65 4.44 3.50 11.84
C ARG A 65 4.24 4.93 11.37
N MET A 66 3.01 5.39 11.29
CA MET A 66 2.69 6.80 11.01
C MET A 66 1.52 7.28 11.87
N PRO A 67 1.49 8.57 12.26
CA PRO A 67 0.37 9.13 13.00
C PRO A 67 -0.90 9.20 12.13
N LEU A 68 -2.06 8.97 12.76
CA LEU A 68 -3.38 9.19 12.17
C LEU A 68 -4.00 10.49 12.67
N GLY A 69 -4.58 11.24 11.73
CA GLY A 69 -5.07 12.59 12.01
C GLY A 69 -3.93 13.58 12.28
N ARG A 70 -4.32 14.81 12.65
CA ARG A 70 -3.35 15.85 12.98
C ARG A 70 -2.53 15.44 14.20
N ASP A 71 -1.21 15.39 14.07
CA ASP A 71 -0.27 15.07 15.16
C ASP A 71 -0.54 13.73 15.88
N GLY A 72 -1.25 12.79 15.25
CA GLY A 72 -1.53 11.46 15.80
C GLY A 72 -2.69 11.38 16.78
N VAL A 73 -3.54 12.41 16.87
CA VAL A 73 -4.68 12.44 17.79
C VAL A 73 -5.70 11.32 17.57
N LEU A 74 -5.74 10.73 16.37
CA LEU A 74 -6.62 9.61 16.04
C LEU A 74 -5.92 8.24 16.16
N GLY A 75 -4.65 8.22 16.60
CA GLY A 75 -3.86 7.02 16.83
C GLY A 75 -2.66 6.88 15.90
N VAL A 76 -2.21 5.64 15.73
CA VAL A 76 -1.04 5.27 14.92
C VAL A 76 -1.41 4.13 13.99
N ALA A 77 -1.13 4.30 12.69
CA ALA A 77 -1.21 3.21 11.73
C ALA A 77 0.12 2.47 11.69
N GLU A 78 0.07 1.14 11.79
CA GLU A 78 1.19 0.26 11.50
C GLU A 78 0.95 -0.43 10.16
N TYR A 79 1.99 -0.50 9.32
CA TYR A 79 1.90 -1.17 8.03
C TYR A 79 3.25 -1.79 7.66
N VAL A 80 3.23 -2.75 6.75
CA VAL A 80 4.42 -3.49 6.31
C VAL A 80 4.59 -3.33 4.81
N ILE A 81 5.81 -2.99 4.37
CA ILE A 81 6.16 -3.01 2.96
C ILE A 81 6.64 -4.41 2.59
N VAL A 82 5.82 -5.13 1.83
CA VAL A 82 6.21 -6.44 1.27
C VAL A 82 6.74 -6.21 -0.13
N ALA A 83 7.94 -6.70 -0.42
CA ALA A 83 8.42 -6.83 -1.80
C ALA A 83 7.98 -8.20 -2.35
N ASP A 84 7.05 -8.20 -3.29
CA ASP A 84 6.58 -9.32 -4.08
C ASP A 84 7.75 -9.87 -4.92
N PRO A 85 8.16 -11.12 -4.68
CA PRO A 85 9.18 -11.78 -5.50
C PRO A 85 8.70 -12.12 -6.92
N ALA A 86 7.42 -11.98 -7.26
CA ALA A 86 6.85 -12.38 -8.56
C ALA A 86 7.11 -11.40 -9.71
N ILE A 87 7.60 -10.17 -9.45
CA ILE A 87 7.96 -9.21 -10.52
C ILE A 87 9.25 -9.64 -11.27
N HIS A 88 9.89 -10.76 -10.89
CA HIS A 88 11.02 -11.38 -11.59
C HIS A 88 10.69 -12.69 -12.32
N ARG A 89 9.43 -12.99 -12.67
CA ARG A 89 9.17 -13.98 -13.73
C ARG A 89 9.30 -13.30 -15.09
N PRO A 90 10.32 -13.59 -15.90
CA PRO A 90 10.28 -13.19 -17.31
C PRO A 90 9.03 -13.83 -17.92
N HIS A 91 8.23 -13.01 -18.62
CA HIS A 91 7.12 -13.50 -19.44
C HIS A 91 7.56 -14.75 -20.22
N PRO A 92 6.81 -15.87 -20.18
CA PRO A 92 7.06 -16.92 -21.14
C PRO A 92 6.76 -16.35 -22.53
N HIS A 93 7.80 -16.17 -23.35
CA HIS A 93 7.64 -15.95 -24.79
C HIS A 93 6.66 -16.99 -25.35
N PRO A 94 5.76 -16.62 -26.27
CA PRO A 94 4.93 -17.61 -26.94
C PRO A 94 5.85 -18.54 -27.73
N ALA A 95 5.87 -19.82 -27.36
CA ALA A 95 6.51 -20.86 -28.14
C ALA A 95 5.80 -20.94 -29.50
N VAL A 96 6.40 -20.36 -30.53
CA VAL A 96 6.02 -20.63 -31.92
C VAL A 96 6.45 -22.06 -32.22
N LEU A 97 5.53 -23.00 -32.07
CA LEU A 97 5.65 -24.35 -32.60
C LEU A 97 5.47 -24.28 -34.12
N THR A 98 6.55 -23.98 -34.86
CA THR A 98 6.61 -24.29 -36.29
C THR A 98 6.79 -25.79 -36.44
N ARG A 99 5.69 -26.50 -36.74
CA ARG A 99 5.77 -27.88 -37.27
C ARG A 99 6.51 -27.85 -38.61
N ARG A 100 7.55 -28.68 -38.73
CA ARG A 100 8.05 -29.17 -40.02
C ARG A 100 7.20 -30.33 -40.49
#